data_AF-A0A0A9AWC7-F1
#
_entry.id   AF-A0A0A9AWC7-F1
#
_cell.length_a   1.000
_cell.length_b   1.000
_cell.length_c   1.000
_cell.angle_alpha   90.00
_cell.angle_beta   90.00
_cell.angle_gamma   90.00
#
_symmetry.space_group_name_H-M   'P 1'
#
loop_
_entity.id
_entity.type
_entity.pdbx_description
1 polymer ?
#
loop_
_entity_poly.entity_id
_entity_poly.type
_entity_poly.pdbx_seq_one_letter_code
_entity_poly.pdbx_strand_id
1 'polypeptide(L)' 'MVLGFSQHWCTLVMKCVSSISFSVRVNGVFLEPFKPTRGIRQGDPISPYLFLLCAEGLTSMLKNSGPLFIS' A
#
# COMPACT_ATOMS: atom_id res chain seq x y z
N MET A 1 -13.57 9.48 1.59
CA MET A 1 -12.30 8.91 1.10
C MET A 1 -11.75 9.87 0.06
N VAL A 2 -10.50 10.34 0.21
CA VAL A 2 -9.93 11.48 -0.53
C VAL A 2 -10.01 11.33 -2.05
N LEU A 3 -10.02 10.09 -2.57
CA LEU A 3 -10.01 9.77 -4.00
C LEU A 3 -11.33 9.20 -4.55
N GLY A 4 -12.39 9.10 -3.73
CA GLY A 4 -13.73 8.72 -4.20
C GLY A 4 -13.96 7.25 -4.60
N PHE A 5 -13.06 6.32 -4.26
CA PHE A 5 -13.25 4.90 -4.58
C PHE A 5 -14.41 4.25 -3.82
N SER A 6 -15.05 3.27 -4.45
CA SER A 6 -16.13 2.50 -3.83
C SER A 6 -15.58 1.56 -2.75
N GLN A 7 -16.37 1.32 -1.70
CA GLN A 7 -15.97 0.42 -0.61
C GLN A 7 -15.66 -1.01 -1.10
N HIS A 8 -16.38 -1.47 -2.12
CA HIS A 8 -16.16 -2.77 -2.74
C HIS A 8 -14.76 -2.85 -3.38
N TRP A 9 -14.38 -1.84 -4.16
CA TRP A 9 -13.07 -1.77 -4.78
C TRP A 9 -11.95 -1.73 -3.72
N CYS A 10 -12.10 -0.92 -2.68
CA CYS A 10 -11.12 -0.86 -1.59
C CYS A 10 -10.98 -2.21 -0.89
N THR A 11 -12.09 -2.93 -0.71
CA THR A 11 -12.07 -4.27 -0.10
C THR A 11 -11.31 -5.27 -0.97
N LEU A 12 -11.47 -5.22 -2.29
CA LEU A 12 -10.72 -6.08 -3.21
C LEU A 12 -9.21 -5.80 -3.15
N VAL A 13 -8.83 -4.52 -3.21
CA VAL A 13 -7.42 -4.11 -3.08
C VAL A 13 -6.84 -4.57 -1.75
N MET A 14 -7.56 -4.38 -0.64
CA MET A 14 -7.10 -4.78 0.68
C MET A 14 -7.00 -6.30 0.85
N LYS A 15 -7.83 -7.10 0.15
CA LYS A 15 -7.66 -8.56 0.10
C LYS A 15 -6.33 -8.94 -0.54
N CYS A 16 -5.93 -8.28 -1.63
CA CYS A 16 -4.63 -8.52 -2.25
C CYS A 16 -3.48 -8.19 -1.29
N VAL A 17 -3.54 -7.03 -0.61
CA VAL A 17 -2.48 -6.56 0.30
C VAL A 17 -2.36 -7.43 1.56
N SER A 18 -3.48 -7.86 2.15
CA SER A 18 -3.50 -8.56 3.45
C SER A 18 -3.36 -10.08 3.38
N SER A 19 -3.46 -10.68 2.18
CA SER A 19 -3.41 -12.13 1.99
C SER A 19 -2.00 -12.72 2.09
N ILE A 20 -0.95 -11.89 2.09
CA ILE A 20 0.43 -12.36 1.98
C ILE A 20 0.95 -12.94 3.32
N SER A 21 1.82 -13.93 3.21
CA SER A 21 2.59 -14.51 4.33
C SER A 21 4.05 -14.61 3.93
N PHE A 22 4.96 -14.34 4.87
CA PHE A 22 6.40 -14.36 4.65
C PHE A 22 7.07 -15.37 5.58
N SER A 23 8.12 -16.03 5.08
CA SER A 23 9.08 -16.74 5.91
C SER A 23 10.47 -16.18 5.61
N VAL A 24 11.25 -15.97 6.67
CA VAL A 24 12.62 -15.47 6.55
C VAL A 24 13.57 -16.67 6.53
N ARG A 25 14.46 -16.70 5.55
CA ARG A 25 15.52 -17.72 5.46
C ARG A 25 16.77 -17.22 6.19
N VAL A 26 17.21 -17.94 7.22
CA VAL A 26 18.43 -17.67 7.97
C VAL A 26 19.33 -18.90 7.89
N ASN A 27 20.58 -18.73 7.44
CA ASN A 27 21.56 -19.83 7.29
C ASN A 27 21.03 -21.04 6.49
N GLY A 28 20.22 -20.78 5.46
CA GLY A 28 19.63 -21.82 4.61
C GLY A 28 18.34 -22.44 5.13
N VAL A 29 17.94 -22.18 6.37
CA VAL A 29 16.72 -22.70 6.98
C VAL A 29 15.62 -21.63 6.97
N PHE A 30 14.41 -22.01 6.59
CA PHE A 30 13.24 -21.14 6.68
C PHE A 30 12.68 -21.13 8.10
N LEU A 31 12.48 -19.94 8.66
CA LEU A 31 11.78 -19.74 9.91
C LEU A 31 10.26 -19.91 9.73
N GLU A 32 9.53 -19.93 10.85
CA GLU A 32 8.08 -19.98 10.80
C GLU A 32 7.49 -18.82 9.98
N PRO A 33 6.44 -19.09 9.19
CA PRO A 33 5.79 -18.05 8.42
C PRO A 33 5.05 -17.08 9.34
N PHE A 34 5.13 -15.79 9.03
CA PHE A 34 4.42 -14.74 9.72
C PHE A 34 3.69 -13.84 8.72
N LYS A 35 2.60 -13.21 9.20
CA LYS A 35 1.91 -12.18 8.43
C LYS A 35 2.59 -10.83 8.64
N PRO A 36 3.00 -10.13 7.57
CA PRO A 36 3.53 -8.79 7.71
C PRO A 36 2.46 -7.85 8.26
N THR A 37 2.88 -6.92 9.13
CA THR A 37 2.02 -5.81 9.56
C THR A 37 2.17 -4.58 8.67
N ARG A 38 3.25 -4.51 7.88
CA ARG A 38 3.61 -3.40 7.01
C ARG A 38 4.34 -3.90 5.77
N GLY A 39 4.31 -3.07 4.73
CA GLY A 39 4.97 -3.35 3.45
C GLY A 39 4.15 -4.25 2.55
N ILE A 40 4.59 -4.34 1.29
CA ILE A 40 4.03 -5.20 0.26
C ILE A 40 5.17 -6.09 -0.24
N ARG A 41 4.84 -7.27 -0.76
CA ARG A 41 5.81 -8.18 -1.35
C ARG A 41 6.57 -7.47 -2.48
N GLN A 42 7.89 -7.47 -2.40
CA GLN A 42 8.72 -6.96 -3.48
C GLN A 42 8.50 -7.79 -4.76
N GLY A 43 8.34 -7.11 -5.89
CA GLY A 43 8.00 -7.74 -7.16
C GLY A 43 6.53 -8.18 -7.27
N ASP A 44 5.66 -7.77 -6.35
CA ASP A 44 4.22 -7.91 -6.54
C ASP A 44 3.74 -6.92 -7.62
N PRO A 45 3.05 -7.40 -8.68
CA PRO A 45 2.58 -6.56 -9.76
C PRO A 45 1.66 -5.41 -9.31
N ILE A 46 1.00 -5.49 -8.15
CA ILE A 46 0.14 -4.42 -7.64
C ILE A 46 0.92 -3.28 -6.96
N SER A 47 2.15 -3.54 -6.51
CA SER A 47 2.94 -2.60 -5.70
C SER A 47 3.18 -1.24 -6.37
N PRO A 48 3.53 -1.17 -7.68
CA PRO A 48 3.76 0.13 -8.34
C PRO A 48 2.49 0.99 -8.39
N TYR A 49 1.33 0.38 -8.61
CA TYR A 49 0.05 1.09 -8.67
C TYR A 49 -0.37 1.64 -7.32
N LEU A 50 -0.18 0.86 -6.25
CA LEU A 50 -0.47 1.32 -4.88
C LEU A 50 0.45 2.45 -4.46
N PHE A 51 1.71 2.43 -4.86
CA PHE A 51 2.63 3.53 -4.63
C PHE A 51 2.14 4.84 -5.29
N LEU A 52 1.74 4.78 -6.56
CA LEU A 52 1.19 5.94 -7.28
C LEU A 52 -0.09 6.47 -6.62
N LEU A 53 -1.00 5.58 -6.24
CA LEU A 53 -2.22 5.91 -5.50
C LEU A 53 -1.94 6.66 -4.20
N CYS A 54 -0.98 6.18 -3.41
CA CYS A 54 -0.56 6.84 -2.18
C CYS A 54 0.08 8.21 -2.47
N ALA A 55 0.91 8.32 -3.51
CA ALA A 55 1.57 9.58 -3.89
C ALA A 55 0.55 10.64 -4.35
N GLU A 56 -0.43 10.24 -5.16
CA GLU A 56 -1.51 11.13 -5.60
C GLU A 56 -2.40 11.56 -4.44
N GLY A 57 -2.81 10.62 -3.58
CA GLY A 57 -3.57 10.92 -2.36
C GLY A 57 -2.83 11.90 -1.45
N LEU A 58 -1.54 11.69 -1.22
CA LEU A 58 -0.69 12.60 -0.46
C LEU A 58 -0.61 13.99 -1.13
N THR A 59 -0.40 14.04 -2.44
CA THR A 59 -0.37 15.30 -3.20
C THR A 59 -1.68 16.06 -3.08
N SER A 60 -2.82 15.37 -3.18
CA SER A 60 -4.14 15.98 -3.00
C SER A 60 -4.33 16.55 -1.59
N MET A 61 -3.87 15.83 -0.56
CA MET A 61 -3.92 16.30 0.82
C MET A 61 -3.05 17.55 1.03
N LEU A 62 -1.84 17.55 0.49
CA LEU A 62 -0.93 18.70 0.56
C LEU A 62 -1.50 19.93 -0.16
N LYS A 63 -2.11 19.75 -1.33
CA LYS A 63 -2.82 20.83 -2.05
C LYS A 63 -4.01 21.39 -1.26
N ASN A 64 -4.73 20.53 -0.53
CA ASN A 64 -5.88 20.95 0.27
C ASN A 64 -5.49 21.57 1.63
N SER A 65 -4.24 21.37 2.09
CA SER A 65 -3.76 21.84 3.41
C SER A 65 -2.68 22.91 3.33
N GLY A 66 -2.09 23.18 2.16
CA GLY A 66 -1.15 24.28 1.97
C GLY A 66 -1.85 25.64 1.99
N PRO A 67 -1.20 26.70 2.50
CA PRO A 67 -1.76 28.06 2.40
C PRO A 67 -1.91 28.44 0.92
N LEU A 68 -2.93 29.26 0.61
CA LEU A 68 -3.30 29.82 -0.69
C LEU A 68 -2.19 30.72 -1.32
N PHE A 69 -0.95 30.25 -1.42
CA PHE A 69 0.19 31.03 -1.91
C PHE A 69 0.99 30.30 -3.00
N ILE A 70 0.32 29.51 -3.84
CA ILE A 70 0.85 29.23 -5.19
C ILE A 70 -0.31 29.32 -6.17
N SER A 71 -0.65 30.55 -6.54
CA SER A 71 -1.33 30.92 -7.78
C SER A 71 -0.68 32.19 -8.29
#